data_AF-A0AAE3NQR7-F1
#
_entry.id   AF-A0AAE3NQR7-F1
#
_cell.length_a   1.000
_cell.length_b   1.000
_cell.length_c   1.000
_cell.angle_alpha   90.00
_cell.angle_beta   90.00
_cell.angle_gamma   90.00
#
_symmetry.space_group_name_H-M   'P 1'
#
loop_
_entity.id
_entity.type
_entity.pdbx_description
1 polymer ?
#
loop_
_entity_poly.entity_id
_entity_poly.type
_entity_poly.pdbx_seq_one_letter_code
_entity_poly.pdbx_strand_id
1 'polypeptide(L)' 'MGGQFAMGGFGFFWFLVVAALLVVPFWRLLPRFGIPAPVALVAIIPLGALVLLWVIAFKEPADGPGRG' A
#
# COMPACT_ATOMS: atom_id res chain seq x y z
N MET A 1 -6.58 -37.86 3.66
CA MET A 1 -5.87 -36.74 4.32
C MET A 1 -4.92 -36.12 3.29
N GLY A 2 -5.29 -34.99 2.66
CA GLY A 2 -4.53 -34.48 1.49
C GLY A 2 -4.66 -32.97 1.20
N GLY A 3 -5.04 -32.16 2.20
CA GLY A 3 -5.28 -30.71 2.00
C GLY A 3 -4.12 -29.78 2.42
N GLN A 4 -3.02 -30.33 2.93
CA GLN A 4 -2.00 -29.54 3.66
C GLN A 4 -0.81 -29.08 2.81
N PHE A 5 -0.53 -29.70 1.67
CA PHE A 5 0.62 -29.34 0.81
C PHE A 5 0.29 -28.34 -0.30
N ALA A 6 -1.00 -28.16 -0.66
CA ALA A 6 -1.43 -27.12 -1.60
C ALA A 6 -1.46 -25.72 -0.95
N MET A 7 -1.55 -25.63 0.38
CA MET A 7 -1.66 -24.36 1.12
C MET A 7 -0.33 -23.59 1.26
N GLY A 8 0.83 -24.24 1.08
CA GLY A 8 2.14 -23.60 1.31
C GLY A 8 2.63 -22.74 0.15
N GLY A 9 2.69 -23.30 -1.07
CA GLY A 9 3.19 -22.59 -2.26
C GLY A 9 2.16 -21.64 -2.87
N PHE A 10 0.90 -22.08 -2.98
CA PHE A 10 -0.20 -21.24 -3.44
C PHE A 10 -0.51 -20.13 -2.44
N GLY A 11 -0.43 -20.41 -1.13
CA GLY A 11 -0.65 -19.42 -0.08
C GLY A 11 0.39 -18.31 -0.08
N PHE A 12 1.68 -18.63 -0.21
CA PHE A 12 2.73 -17.61 -0.26
C PHE A 12 2.69 -16.75 -1.53
N PHE A 13 2.47 -17.36 -2.70
CA PHE A 13 2.27 -16.62 -3.94
C PHE A 13 1.05 -15.69 -3.83
N TRP A 14 -0.07 -16.19 -3.33
CA TRP A 14 -1.27 -15.40 -3.13
C TRP A 14 -1.07 -14.27 -2.12
N PHE A 15 -0.33 -14.51 -1.04
CA PHE A 15 0.05 -13.48 -0.07
C PHE A 15 0.84 -12.34 -0.72
N LEU A 16 1.81 -12.65 -1.59
CA LEU A 16 2.57 -11.63 -2.32
C LEU A 16 1.69 -10.84 -3.28
N VAL A 17 0.75 -11.50 -3.96
CA VAL A 17 -0.22 -10.82 -4.85
C VAL A 17 -1.09 -9.85 -4.05
N VAL A 18 -1.66 -10.29 -2.92
CA VAL A 18 -2.49 -9.44 -2.06
C VAL A 18 -1.66 -8.29 -1.48
N ALA A 19 -0.45 -8.55 -1.00
CA ALA A 19 0.46 -7.52 -0.50
C ALA A 19 0.79 -6.49 -1.59
N ALA A 20 1.04 -6.93 -2.83
CA ALA A 20 1.26 -6.02 -3.95
C ALA A 20 0.01 -5.19 -4.27
N LEU A 21 -1.18 -5.80 -4.31
CA LEU A 21 -2.45 -5.08 -4.52
C LEU A 21 -2.70 -4.03 -3.43
N LEU A 22 -2.24 -4.26 -2.20
CA LEU A 22 -2.32 -3.29 -1.11
C LEU A 22 -1.24 -2.21 -1.20
N VAL A 23 0.01 -2.55 -1.50
CA VAL A 23 1.15 -1.59 -1.46
C VAL A 23 1.22 -0.71 -2.70
N VAL A 24 1.00 -1.29 -3.89
CA VAL A 24 1.12 -0.59 -5.19
C VAL A 24 0.25 0.67 -5.28
N PRO A 25 -1.03 0.71 -4.86
CA PRO A 25 -1.80 1.94 -4.88
C PRO A 25 -1.20 3.03 -4.00
N PHE A 26 -0.65 2.68 -2.82
CA PHE A 26 0.03 3.65 -1.95
C PHE A 26 1.35 4.14 -2.55
N TRP A 27 2.08 3.31 -3.29
CA TRP A 27 3.27 3.75 -4.05
C TRP A 27 2.95 4.84 -5.07
N ARG A 28 1.77 4.79 -5.69
CA ARG A 28 1.31 5.82 -6.64
C ARG A 28 0.69 7.03 -5.93
N LEU A 29 0.10 6.83 -4.76
CA LEU A 29 -0.64 7.85 -4.02
C LEU A 29 0.29 8.75 -3.18
N LEU A 30 1.18 8.17 -2.38
CA LEU A 30 2.04 8.90 -1.42
C LEU A 30 2.90 10.00 -2.06
N PRO A 31 3.54 9.79 -3.23
CA PRO A 31 4.37 10.83 -3.86
C PRO A 31 3.60 12.10 -4.24
N ARG A 32 2.29 11.99 -4.54
CA ARG A 32 1.42 13.15 -4.86
C ARG A 32 1.20 14.09 -3.67
N PHE A 33 1.49 13.60 -2.47
CA PHE A 33 1.45 14.36 -1.23
C PHE A 33 2.86 14.67 -0.72
N GLY A 34 3.90 14.49 -1.54
CA GLY A 34 5.30 14.70 -1.13
C GLY A 34 5.82 13.68 -0.11
N ILE A 35 5.15 12.52 0.04
CA ILE A 35 5.59 11.43 0.92
C ILE A 35 6.44 10.44 0.09
N PRO A 36 7.63 10.03 0.56
CA PRO A 36 8.50 9.13 -0.20
C PRO A 36 7.83 7.77 -0.45
N ALA A 37 7.90 7.28 -1.69
CA ALA A 37 7.23 6.05 -2.11
C ALA A 37 7.52 4.82 -1.20
N PRO A 38 8.76 4.54 -0.75
CA PRO A 38 9.03 3.38 0.12
C PRO A 38 8.17 3.31 1.40
N VAL A 39 7.62 4.43 1.87
CA VAL A 39 6.70 4.48 3.02
C VAL A 39 5.43 3.66 2.79
N ALA A 40 5.04 3.41 1.53
CA ALA A 40 3.90 2.55 1.19
C ALA A 40 4.04 1.12 1.73
N LEU A 41 5.25 0.64 2.04
CA LEU A 41 5.45 -0.68 2.65
C LEU A 41 4.75 -0.81 4.01
N VAL A 42 4.55 0.30 4.73
CA VAL A 42 3.78 0.33 5.98
C VAL A 42 2.33 -0.10 5.75
N ALA A 43 1.79 0.07 4.52
CA ALA A 43 0.45 -0.37 4.14
C ALA A 43 0.28 -1.90 4.05
N ILE A 44 1.36 -2.69 4.12
CA ILE A 44 1.26 -4.16 4.27
C ILE A 44 0.48 -4.52 5.53
N ILE A 45 0.62 -3.72 6.59
CA ILE A 45 -0.13 -3.89 7.83
C ILE A 45 -1.42 -3.08 7.70
N PRO A 46 -2.61 -3.67 7.94
CA PRO A 46 -3.89 -2.97 7.79
C PRO A 46 -3.98 -1.65 8.57
N LEU A 47 -3.45 -1.63 9.80
CA LEU A 47 -3.38 -0.40 10.61
C LEU A 47 -2.43 0.64 10.01
N GLY A 48 -1.32 0.21 9.41
CA GLY A 48 -0.40 1.11 8.73
C GLY A 48 -1.03 1.75 7.49
N ALA A 49 -1.82 0.99 6.72
CA ALA A 49 -2.61 1.51 5.62
C ALA A 49 -3.64 2.55 6.10
N LEU A 50 -4.34 2.26 7.20
CA LEU A 50 -5.30 3.20 7.81
C LEU A 50 -4.64 4.50 8.25
N VAL A 51 -3.48 4.42 8.90
CA VAL A 51 -2.71 5.60 9.32
C VAL A 51 -2.24 6.40 8.11
N LEU A 52 -1.74 5.75 7.06
CA LEU A 52 -1.33 6.44 5.83
C LEU A 52 -2.50 7.16 5.16
N LEU A 53 -3.67 6.51 5.09
CA LEU A 53 -4.88 7.15 4.59
C LEU A 53 -5.29 8.33 5.46
N TRP A 54 -5.23 8.20 6.78
CA TRP A 54 -5.50 9.29 7.70
C TRP A 54 -4.57 10.47 7.44
N VAL A 55 -3.26 10.23 7.38
CA VAL A 55 -2.26 11.27 7.08
C VAL A 55 -2.56 11.96 5.74
N ILE A 56 -2.87 11.21 4.68
CA ILE A 56 -3.21 11.78 3.38
C ILE A 56 -4.51 12.59 3.44
N ALA A 57 -5.53 12.14 4.18
CA ALA A 57 -6.81 12.83 4.28
C ALA A 57 -6.71 14.23 4.90
N PHE A 58 -5.74 14.44 5.79
CA PHE A 58 -5.46 15.75 6.40
C PHE A 58 -4.32 16.52 5.72
N LYS A 59 -3.68 15.94 4.69
CA LYS A 59 -2.55 16.57 4.00
C LYS A 59 -3.01 17.16 2.68
N GLU A 60 -2.58 18.40 2.43
CA GLU A 60 -2.83 19.06 1.14
C GLU A 60 -2.02 18.37 0.02
N PRO A 61 -2.60 18.17 -1.17
CA PRO A 61 -1.85 17.65 -2.31
C PRO A 61 -0.67 18.56 -2.65
N ALA A 62 0.52 17.97 -2.82
CA ALA A 62 1.70 18.74 -3.21
C ALA A 62 1.57 19.28 -4.64
N ASP A 63 0.71 18.64 -5.45
CA ASP A 63 0.47 18.94 -6.86
C ASP A 63 -0.67 19.95 -7.07
N GLY A 64 -0.89 20.87 -6.13
CA GLY A 64 -1.90 21.91 -6.26
C GLY A 64 -1.69 22.75 -7.53
N PRO A 65 -2.75 23.19 -8.23
CA PRO A 65 -2.62 24.06 -9.40
C PRO A 65 -2.21 25.46 -8.97
N GLY A 66 -0.92 25.63 -8.67
CA GLY A 66 -0.18 26.88 -8.72
C GLY A 66 0.66 26.89 -9.98
N ARG A 67 0.00 26.90 -11.15
CA ARG A 67 0.58 27.47 -12.37
C ARG A 67 0.34 28.98 -12.29
N GLY A 68 1.37 29.78 -12.60
CA GLY A 68 1.22 31.21 -12.88
C GLY A 68 0.28 31.50 -14.03
#